data_AF-A0A356FUY4-F1
#
_entry.id   AF-A0A356FUY4-F1
#
_cell.length_a   1.000
_cell.length_b   1.000
_cell.length_c   1.000
_cell.angle_alpha   90.00
_cell.angle_beta   90.00
_cell.angle_gamma   90.00
#
_symmetry.space_group_name_H-M   'P 1'
#
loop_
_entity.id
_entity.type
_entity.pdbx_description
1 polymer ?
#
loop_
_entity_poly.entity_id
_entity_poly.type
_entity_poly.pdbx_seq_one_letter_code
_entity_poly.pdbx_strand_id
1 'polypeptide(L)'
;MKTLLNLCLAVMLFGCVDPWSETDPELYRQYKYWEAGVNDWHPARGFDVRVNRFQNGGWYGLRLTPHRENVPSLASGYIDAAEQVAFEMMTKQCGAQNFVAQVAPQDAGLRTLDRYFYQNADLSIGIRFRCRKEAEKPVYDFLQTEQQKWSKAHRSWDEINGVQAAIDTLPPDVDGLHQIKIRLFGGDANDNRRLARKAMLNICEGPAFRMTYEKAALDLVPVGRPPEIVSNENIRAYGFKCYTRGKK
;
A
#
# COMPACT_ATOMS: atom_id res chain seq x y z
N MET A 1 37.32 12.82 48.78
CA MET A 1 36.69 11.82 47.88
C MET A 1 35.16 11.82 47.99
N LYS A 2 34.47 12.97 47.86
CA LYS A 2 32.99 13.04 47.83
C LYS A 2 32.43 13.98 46.76
N THR A 3 33.27 14.79 46.13
CA THR A 3 32.87 15.76 45.10
C THR A 3 33.00 15.22 43.66
N LEU A 4 33.86 14.22 43.43
CA LEU A 4 34.02 13.59 42.11
C LEU A 4 32.92 12.56 41.78
N LEU A 5 32.27 11.98 42.78
CA LEU A 5 31.20 10.98 42.57
C LEU A 5 29.87 11.62 42.10
N ASN A 6 29.63 12.89 42.43
CA ASN A 6 28.42 13.60 42.02
C ASN A 6 28.47 14.14 40.59
N LEU A 7 29.67 14.34 40.03
CA LEU A 7 29.79 14.82 38.65
C LEU A 7 29.50 13.70 37.63
N CYS A 8 29.92 12.46 37.90
CA CYS A 8 29.60 11.32 37.05
C CYS A 8 28.13 10.87 37.17
N LEU A 9 27.48 11.13 38.31
CA LEU A 9 26.05 10.85 38.47
C LEU A 9 25.17 11.91 37.78
N ALA A 10 25.61 13.17 37.75
CA ALA A 10 24.88 14.25 37.06
C ALA A 10 24.92 14.09 35.52
N VAL A 11 26.04 13.65 34.95
CA VAL A 11 26.14 13.42 33.48
C VAL A 11 25.33 12.21 33.01
N MET A 12 25.00 11.27 33.90
CA MET A 12 24.09 10.14 33.57
C MET A 12 22.60 10.46 33.82
N LEU A 13 22.26 11.63 34.38
CA LEU A 13 20.88 12.03 34.72
C LEU A 13 20.31 13.17 33.85
N PHE A 14 21.11 13.76 32.96
CA PHE A 14 20.60 14.46 31.76
C PHE A 14 20.48 13.40 30.66
N GLY A 15 19.43 12.58 30.66
CA GLY A 15 18.09 13.06 30.35
C GLY A 15 18.03 13.20 28.84
N CYS A 16 17.31 12.28 28.17
CA CYS A 16 16.97 12.34 26.75
C CYS A 16 16.76 13.81 26.36
N VAL A 17 17.61 14.34 25.51
CA VAL A 17 17.38 15.66 24.93
C VAL A 17 16.10 15.48 24.12
N ASP A 18 14.99 16.04 24.60
CA ASP A 18 13.73 15.99 23.87
C ASP A 18 14.00 16.51 22.45
N PRO A 19 13.44 15.86 21.42
CA PRO A 19 13.67 16.27 20.05
C PRO A 19 13.30 17.75 19.92
N TRP A 20 14.09 18.53 19.19
CA TRP A 20 13.96 19.99 19.03
C TRP A 20 12.53 20.49 18.71
N SER A 21 11.68 19.62 18.16
CA SER A 21 10.25 19.84 17.95
C SER A 21 9.47 20.16 19.23
N GLU A 22 9.97 19.75 20.40
CA GLU A 22 9.29 19.85 21.69
C GLU A 22 9.84 21.00 22.56
N THR A 23 11.14 21.33 22.42
CA THR A 23 11.80 22.37 23.23
C THR A 23 11.60 23.79 22.73
N ASP A 24 11.46 24.01 21.42
CA ASP A 24 11.15 25.33 20.85
C ASP A 24 10.39 25.21 19.50
N PRO A 25 9.05 25.10 19.55
CA PRO A 25 8.22 24.94 18.37
C PRO A 25 8.25 26.13 17.41
N GLU A 26 8.51 27.35 17.88
CA GLU A 26 8.58 28.55 17.03
C GLU A 26 9.91 28.64 16.28
N LEU A 27 11.03 28.30 16.95
CA LEU A 27 12.34 28.24 16.31
C LEU A 27 12.44 27.06 15.33
N TYR A 28 11.85 25.91 15.68
CA TYR A 28 11.71 24.77 14.76
C TYR A 28 10.86 25.15 13.52
N ARG A 29 9.78 25.94 13.72
CA ARG A 29 8.98 26.53 12.64
C ARG A 29 9.77 27.50 11.76
N GLN A 30 10.68 28.30 12.32
CA GLN A 30 11.47 29.23 11.51
C GLN A 30 12.54 28.52 10.67
N TYR A 31 13.22 27.51 11.22
CA TYR A 31 14.33 26.85 10.54
C TYR A 31 13.93 25.79 9.51
N LYS A 32 12.90 24.96 9.77
CA LYS A 32 12.54 23.86 8.86
C LYS A 32 11.68 24.33 7.67
N TYR A 33 11.02 25.49 7.78
CA TYR A 33 10.08 26.03 6.80
C TYR A 33 10.72 27.00 5.79
N TRP A 34 11.99 27.37 5.98
CA TRP A 34 12.72 28.22 5.03
C TRP A 34 13.03 27.53 3.68
N GLU A 35 13.05 26.19 3.66
CA GLU A 35 13.36 25.39 2.46
C GLU A 35 12.13 24.80 1.75
N ALA A 36 10.92 24.98 2.29
CA ALA A 36 9.70 24.41 1.71
C ALA A 36 8.93 25.47 0.91
N GLY A 37 8.63 25.17 -0.36
CA GLY A 37 7.70 25.99 -1.13
C GLY A 37 6.26 25.79 -0.64
N VAL A 38 5.40 26.78 -0.85
CA VAL A 38 3.95 26.68 -0.55
C VAL A 38 3.30 25.46 -1.20
N ASN A 39 3.85 24.99 -2.34
CA ASN A 39 3.35 23.84 -3.10
C ASN A 39 3.79 22.47 -2.56
N ASP A 40 4.49 22.43 -1.43
CA ASP A 40 4.98 21.18 -0.81
C ASP A 40 4.05 20.69 0.32
N TRP A 41 2.97 21.42 0.62
CA TRP A 41 2.02 21.11 1.70
C TRP A 41 0.71 20.59 1.15
N HIS A 42 0.25 19.46 1.69
CA HIS A 42 -0.91 18.73 1.19
C HIS A 42 -1.81 18.30 2.35
N PRO A 43 -3.04 18.86 2.46
CA PRO A 43 -3.95 18.49 3.52
C PRO A 43 -4.53 17.09 3.29
N ALA A 44 -4.44 16.22 4.30
CA ALA A 44 -5.04 14.89 4.26
C ALA A 44 -5.40 14.39 5.65
N ARG A 45 -6.64 13.90 5.83
CA ARG A 45 -7.13 13.22 7.05
C ARG A 45 -6.84 13.97 8.37
N GLY A 46 -6.94 15.30 8.38
CA GLY A 46 -6.69 16.11 9.57
C GLY A 46 -5.19 16.31 9.88
N PHE A 47 -4.33 16.08 8.89
CA PHE A 47 -2.91 16.44 8.88
C PHE A 47 -2.63 17.37 7.70
N ASP A 48 -1.54 18.12 7.82
CA ASP A 48 -0.89 18.78 6.69
C ASP A 48 0.42 18.05 6.37
N VAL A 49 0.50 17.42 5.22
CA VAL A 49 1.62 16.55 4.86
C VAL A 49 2.60 17.32 3.99
N ARG A 50 3.81 17.52 4.52
CA ARG A 50 4.92 18.07 3.74
C ARG A 50 5.50 17.01 2.82
N VAL A 51 5.63 17.31 1.53
CA VAL A 51 6.15 16.43 0.48
C VAL A 51 7.51 16.94 0.01
N ASN A 52 8.58 16.21 0.31
CA ASN A 52 9.88 16.43 -0.32
C ASN A 52 10.09 15.38 -1.43
N ARG A 53 10.41 15.85 -2.63
CA ARG A 53 10.61 14.99 -3.81
C ARG A 53 12.09 14.85 -4.11
N PHE A 54 12.51 13.65 -4.51
CA PHE A 54 13.86 13.40 -4.97
C PHE A 54 13.84 12.43 -6.14
N GLN A 55 14.89 12.46 -6.95
CA GLN A 55 15.07 11.54 -8.06
C GLN A 55 16.39 10.82 -7.87
N ASN A 56 16.36 9.49 -7.97
CA ASN A 56 17.57 8.67 -7.90
C ASN A 56 17.52 7.60 -8.99
N GLY A 57 18.37 7.76 -10.00
CA GLY A 57 18.33 6.95 -11.22
C GLY A 57 16.98 7.04 -11.93
N GLY A 58 16.45 5.89 -12.36
CA GLY A 58 15.14 5.77 -13.03
C GLY A 58 13.92 5.79 -12.10
N TRP A 59 14.10 6.15 -10.82
CA TRP A 59 13.04 6.16 -9.81
C TRP A 59 12.88 7.56 -9.19
N TYR A 60 11.64 7.93 -8.95
CA TYR A 60 11.25 9.05 -8.11
C TYR A 60 11.13 8.57 -6.65
N GLY A 61 11.35 9.48 -5.72
CA GLY A 61 11.15 9.27 -4.30
C GLY A 61 10.34 10.40 -3.70
N LEU A 62 9.43 10.03 -2.80
CA LEU A 62 8.68 10.96 -1.95
C LEU A 62 9.11 10.72 -0.50
N ARG A 63 9.32 11.82 0.22
CA ARG A 63 9.51 11.85 1.67
C ARG A 63 8.43 12.74 2.26
N LEU A 64 7.54 12.12 3.02
CA LEU A 64 6.27 12.65 3.47
C LEU A 64 6.35 12.87 4.98
N THR A 65 6.08 14.08 5.44
CA THR A 65 6.09 14.39 6.88
C THR A 65 4.72 14.93 7.27
N PRO A 66 3.85 14.10 7.88
CA PRO A 66 2.58 14.55 8.40
C PRO A 66 2.77 15.52 9.57
N HIS A 67 2.08 16.66 9.53
CA HIS A 67 2.04 17.63 10.61
C HIS A 67 0.61 17.75 11.14
N ARG A 68 0.48 17.96 12.45
CA ARG A 68 -0.76 18.41 13.09
C ARG A 68 -0.40 19.66 13.90
N GLU A 69 -1.24 20.68 13.85
CA GLU A 69 -0.97 21.97 14.52
C GLU A 69 0.42 22.55 14.14
N ASN A 70 0.84 22.32 12.90
CA ASN A 70 2.13 22.76 12.35
C ASN A 70 3.37 22.15 13.02
N VAL A 71 3.26 20.97 13.62
CA VAL A 71 4.41 20.17 14.09
C VAL A 71 4.32 18.73 13.58
N PRO A 72 5.44 18.04 13.29
CA PRO A 72 5.41 16.64 12.89
C PRO A 72 4.65 15.80 13.91
N SER A 73 3.77 14.93 13.44
CA SER A 73 2.89 14.17 14.32
C SER A 73 2.81 12.72 13.91
N LEU A 74 2.92 11.85 14.92
CA LEU A 74 2.65 10.41 14.84
C LEU A 74 1.29 10.04 15.42
N ALA A 75 0.39 11.01 15.57
CA ALA A 75 -0.96 10.75 16.05
C ALA A 75 -1.68 9.74 15.14
N SER A 76 -2.63 8.99 15.70
CA SER A 76 -3.38 7.99 14.95
C SER A 76 -3.88 8.52 13.60
N GLY A 77 -3.60 7.77 12.53
CA GLY A 77 -3.95 8.13 11.15
C GLY A 77 -2.86 8.87 10.35
N TYR A 78 -1.69 9.18 10.94
CA TYR A 78 -0.61 9.88 10.22
C TYR A 78 -0.06 9.09 9.02
N ILE A 79 -0.01 7.75 9.12
CA ILE A 79 0.45 6.86 8.05
C ILE A 79 -0.53 6.96 6.87
N ASP A 80 -1.82 6.74 7.13
CA ASP A 80 -2.85 6.81 6.09
C ASP A 80 -2.90 8.18 5.41
N ALA A 81 -2.64 9.27 6.15
CA ALA A 81 -2.57 10.62 5.59
C ALA A 81 -1.39 10.76 4.62
N ALA A 82 -0.20 10.25 5.00
CA ALA A 82 0.97 10.24 4.14
C ALA A 82 0.76 9.36 2.90
N GLU A 83 0.19 8.16 3.06
CA GLU A 83 -0.11 7.26 1.96
C GLU A 83 -1.06 7.90 0.95
N GLN A 84 -2.15 8.51 1.41
CA GLN A 84 -3.08 9.22 0.53
C GLN A 84 -2.36 10.29 -0.31
N VAL A 85 -1.57 11.15 0.33
CA VAL A 85 -0.81 12.21 -0.37
C VAL A 85 0.20 11.59 -1.32
N ALA A 86 0.86 10.50 -0.94
CA ALA A 86 1.76 9.79 -1.84
C ALA A 86 1.04 9.33 -3.12
N PHE A 87 -0.13 8.71 -2.98
CA PHE A 87 -0.94 8.23 -4.11
C PHE A 87 -1.37 9.36 -5.04
N GLU A 88 -1.84 10.48 -4.49
CA GLU A 88 -2.22 11.67 -5.26
C GLU A 88 -1.01 12.20 -6.06
N MET A 89 0.16 12.25 -5.42
CA MET A 89 1.39 12.76 -6.01
C MET A 89 1.95 11.84 -7.11
N MET A 90 1.95 10.54 -6.87
CA MET A 90 2.34 9.54 -7.88
C MET A 90 1.40 9.57 -9.09
N THR A 91 0.10 9.68 -8.84
CA THR A 91 -0.92 9.77 -9.89
C THR A 91 -0.73 11.03 -10.74
N LYS A 92 -0.53 12.18 -10.08
CA LYS A 92 -0.27 13.46 -10.76
C LYS A 92 1.02 13.40 -11.58
N GLN A 93 2.09 12.80 -11.04
CA GLN A 93 3.38 12.69 -11.73
C GLN A 93 3.30 11.79 -12.97
N CYS A 94 2.52 10.71 -12.93
CA CYS A 94 2.44 9.74 -14.01
C CYS A 94 1.20 9.89 -14.92
N GLY A 95 0.39 10.95 -14.71
CA GLY A 95 -0.79 11.27 -15.53
C GLY A 95 -1.98 10.29 -15.38
N ALA A 96 -1.94 9.41 -14.38
CA ALA A 96 -2.96 8.44 -13.93
C ALA A 96 -2.31 7.52 -12.87
N GLN A 97 -2.99 6.45 -12.42
CA GLN A 97 -2.39 5.36 -11.63
C GLN A 97 -1.40 4.48 -12.42
N ASN A 98 -0.64 5.10 -13.33
CA ASN A 98 0.32 4.48 -14.23
C ASN A 98 1.72 4.47 -13.61
N PHE A 99 1.83 4.03 -12.35
CA PHE A 99 3.10 3.92 -11.64
C PHE A 99 3.36 2.50 -11.14
N VAL A 100 4.62 2.26 -10.78
CA VAL A 100 5.10 1.07 -10.07
C VAL A 100 5.85 1.57 -8.85
N ALA A 101 5.47 1.11 -7.65
CA ALA A 101 6.19 1.38 -6.42
C ALA A 101 7.32 0.36 -6.21
N GLN A 102 8.47 0.83 -5.74
CA GLN A 102 9.58 -0.01 -5.33
C GLN A 102 9.28 -0.58 -3.94
N VAL A 103 9.62 -1.84 -3.71
CA VAL A 103 9.55 -2.44 -2.37
C VAL A 103 10.41 -1.62 -1.40
N ALA A 104 9.88 -1.40 -0.19
CA ALA A 104 10.56 -0.68 0.87
C ALA A 104 11.96 -1.29 1.12
N PRO A 105 13.03 -0.47 1.20
CA PRO A 105 14.37 -0.96 1.48
C PRO A 105 14.42 -1.63 2.86
N GLN A 106 15.16 -2.74 2.97
CA GLN A 106 15.44 -3.41 4.25
C GLN A 106 16.77 -2.92 4.85
N ASP A 107 16.97 -1.59 4.86
CA ASP A 107 18.22 -0.99 5.33
C ASP A 107 18.17 -0.75 6.85
N ALA A 108 19.32 -0.82 7.52
CA ALA A 108 19.44 -0.52 8.95
C ALA A 108 19.01 0.93 9.24
N GLY A 109 18.05 1.11 10.15
CA GLY A 109 17.54 2.43 10.55
C GLY A 109 16.23 2.86 9.86
N LEU A 110 15.68 2.05 8.97
CA LEU A 110 14.33 2.25 8.43
C LEU A 110 13.35 1.26 9.06
N ARG A 111 12.19 1.76 9.48
CA ARG A 111 11.07 0.91 9.90
C ARG A 111 10.17 0.67 8.71
N THR A 112 10.10 -0.56 8.21
CA THR A 112 9.10 -0.95 7.21
C THR A 112 7.70 -0.76 7.79
N LEU A 113 6.88 0.06 7.14
CA LEU A 113 5.49 0.29 7.54
C LEU A 113 4.58 -0.71 6.83
N ASP A 114 4.81 -0.87 5.53
CA ASP A 114 4.17 -1.87 4.69
C ASP A 114 5.14 -2.33 3.58
N ARG A 115 4.62 -2.93 2.51
CA ARG A 115 5.47 -3.41 1.41
C ARG A 115 6.26 -2.32 0.68
N TYR A 116 5.78 -1.08 0.62
CA TYR A 116 6.35 -0.02 -0.23
C TYR A 116 6.78 1.23 0.56
N PHE A 117 6.07 1.51 1.64
CA PHE A 117 6.30 2.58 2.57
C PHE A 117 7.21 2.16 3.72
N TYR A 118 8.11 3.05 4.06
CA TYR A 118 9.01 2.91 5.19
C TYR A 118 9.07 4.22 5.95
N GLN A 119 9.33 4.13 7.25
CA GLN A 119 9.57 5.28 8.11
C GLN A 119 11.07 5.48 8.28
N ASN A 120 11.53 6.69 8.00
CA ASN A 120 12.89 7.14 8.23
C ASN A 120 13.08 7.47 9.72
N ALA A 121 14.34 7.57 10.16
CA ALA A 121 14.70 7.91 11.53
C ALA A 121 14.13 9.28 11.99
N ASP A 122 13.94 10.22 11.07
CA ASP A 122 13.31 11.52 11.35
C ASP A 122 11.77 11.48 11.30
N LEU A 123 11.20 10.28 11.40
CA LEU A 123 9.76 9.99 11.43
C LEU A 123 9.01 10.24 10.11
N SER A 124 9.69 10.74 9.08
CA SER A 124 9.10 10.91 7.76
C SER A 124 8.86 9.57 7.05
N ILE A 125 7.80 9.50 6.26
CA ILE A 125 7.39 8.32 5.50
C ILE A 125 7.95 8.42 4.08
N GLY A 126 8.71 7.41 3.67
CA GLY A 126 9.30 7.32 2.35
C GLY A 126 8.56 6.33 1.45
N ILE A 127 8.49 6.66 0.16
CA ILE A 127 8.13 5.73 -0.92
C ILE A 127 8.99 6.03 -2.15
N ARG A 128 9.31 5.01 -2.94
CA ARG A 128 9.96 5.16 -4.25
C ARG A 128 9.06 4.59 -5.34
N PHE A 129 8.97 5.28 -6.47
CA PHE A 129 8.11 4.87 -7.57
C PHE A 129 8.69 5.28 -8.93
N ARG A 130 8.22 4.65 -10.00
CA ARG A 130 8.49 5.07 -11.38
C ARG A 130 7.20 5.05 -12.18
N CYS A 131 7.10 5.88 -13.21
CA CYS A 131 6.01 5.75 -14.15
C CYS A 131 6.18 4.47 -15.00
N ARG A 132 5.05 3.83 -15.33
CA ARG A 132 5.01 2.70 -16.26
C ARG A 132 5.43 3.17 -17.64
N LYS A 133 6.25 2.36 -18.31
CA LYS A 133 6.58 2.57 -19.72
C LYS A 133 5.33 2.28 -20.56
N GLU A 134 5.26 2.80 -21.79
CA GLU A 134 4.09 2.61 -22.67
C GLU A 134 3.76 1.12 -22.88
N ALA A 135 4.78 0.28 -23.04
CA ALA A 135 4.65 -1.17 -23.15
C ALA A 135 4.13 -1.88 -21.87
N GLU A 136 4.09 -1.17 -20.72
CA GLU A 136 3.64 -1.70 -19.42
C GLU A 136 2.24 -1.15 -19.02
N LYS A 137 1.66 -0.25 -19.81
CA LYS A 137 0.33 0.32 -19.56
C LYS A 137 -0.78 -0.62 -20.05
N PRO A 138 -1.76 -0.99 -19.22
CA PRO A 138 -2.96 -1.66 -19.71
C PRO A 138 -3.75 -0.70 -20.63
N VAL A 139 -4.12 -1.16 -21.83
CA VAL A 139 -4.89 -0.37 -22.80
C VAL A 139 -6.31 -0.13 -22.28
N TYR A 140 -6.93 1.01 -22.60
CA TYR A 140 -8.30 1.36 -22.18
C TYR A 140 -9.32 0.24 -22.47
N ASP A 141 -9.27 -0.34 -23.67
CA ASP A 141 -10.14 -1.45 -24.08
C ASP A 141 -10.00 -2.68 -23.17
N PHE A 142 -8.78 -2.96 -22.71
CA PHE A 142 -8.53 -4.04 -21.75
C PHE A 142 -9.17 -3.74 -20.39
N LEU A 143 -9.02 -2.51 -19.88
CA LEU A 143 -9.61 -2.10 -18.61
C LEU A 143 -11.14 -2.13 -18.68
N GLN A 144 -11.72 -1.67 -19.79
CA GLN A 144 -13.17 -1.74 -20.02
C GLN A 144 -13.67 -3.19 -20.07
N THR A 145 -12.95 -4.07 -20.77
CA THR A 145 -13.27 -5.50 -20.86
C THR A 145 -13.21 -6.17 -19.49
N GLU A 146 -12.16 -5.92 -18.71
CA GLU A 146 -12.03 -6.50 -17.36
C GLU A 146 -13.12 -5.96 -16.41
N GLN A 147 -13.46 -4.67 -16.47
CA GLN A 147 -14.54 -4.09 -15.66
C GLN A 147 -15.89 -4.74 -16.00
N GLN A 148 -16.21 -4.87 -17.29
CA GLN A 148 -17.45 -5.52 -17.74
C GLN A 148 -17.50 -6.99 -17.32
N LYS A 149 -16.38 -7.71 -17.42
CA LYS A 149 -16.28 -9.11 -17.00
C LYS A 149 -16.58 -9.26 -15.51
N TRP A 150 -15.83 -8.54 -14.66
CA TRP A 150 -15.92 -8.69 -13.21
C TRP A 150 -17.19 -8.09 -12.60
N SER A 151 -17.93 -7.27 -13.35
CA SER A 151 -19.25 -6.79 -12.92
C SER A 151 -20.30 -7.90 -12.73
N LYS A 152 -20.11 -9.05 -13.39
CA LYS A 152 -20.98 -10.22 -13.29
C LYS A 152 -20.64 -11.11 -12.08
N ALA A 153 -19.58 -10.79 -11.35
CA ALA A 153 -19.10 -11.64 -10.26
C ALA A 153 -19.99 -11.49 -9.02
N HIS A 154 -20.21 -12.61 -8.33
CA HIS A 154 -20.74 -12.60 -6.97
C HIS A 154 -19.63 -12.21 -5.99
N ARG A 155 -19.85 -11.15 -5.22
CA ARG A 155 -18.90 -10.66 -4.23
C ARG A 155 -19.21 -11.23 -2.85
N SER A 156 -18.19 -11.76 -2.21
CA SER A 156 -18.23 -12.27 -0.83
C SER A 156 -17.03 -11.74 -0.04
N TRP A 157 -17.15 -11.79 1.29
CA TRP A 157 -16.09 -11.41 2.22
C TRP A 157 -15.61 -12.65 2.96
N ASP A 158 -14.30 -12.76 3.17
CA ASP A 158 -13.67 -13.82 3.96
C ASP A 158 -12.41 -13.26 4.65
N GLU A 159 -11.79 -14.08 5.49
CA GLU A 159 -10.59 -13.72 6.24
C GLU A 159 -9.55 -14.85 6.18
N ILE A 160 -8.28 -14.46 6.15
CA ILE A 160 -7.15 -15.39 6.32
C ILE A 160 -6.12 -14.77 7.26
N ASN A 161 -5.78 -15.46 8.35
CA ASN A 161 -4.78 -15.01 9.33
C ASN A 161 -5.01 -13.57 9.84
N GLY A 162 -6.26 -13.16 10.10
CA GLY A 162 -6.57 -11.79 10.51
C GLY A 162 -6.61 -10.76 9.38
N VAL A 163 -6.31 -11.16 8.14
CA VAL A 163 -6.36 -10.30 6.95
C VAL A 163 -7.71 -10.46 6.26
N GLN A 164 -8.46 -9.37 6.19
CA GLN A 164 -9.72 -9.32 5.47
C GLN A 164 -9.52 -9.44 3.96
N ALA A 165 -10.49 -10.04 3.28
CA ALA A 165 -10.44 -10.28 1.85
C ALA A 165 -11.80 -10.10 1.19
N ALA A 166 -11.80 -9.49 0.00
CA ALA A 166 -12.93 -9.54 -0.90
C ALA A 166 -12.68 -10.61 -1.97
N ILE A 167 -13.65 -11.50 -2.15
CA ILE A 167 -13.61 -12.58 -3.14
C ILE A 167 -14.74 -12.35 -4.14
N ASP A 168 -14.36 -11.99 -5.36
CA ASP A 168 -15.25 -11.88 -6.51
C ASP A 168 -15.23 -13.22 -7.29
N THR A 169 -16.37 -13.91 -7.37
CA THR A 169 -16.50 -15.20 -8.06
C THR A 169 -17.36 -15.06 -9.31
N LEU A 170 -16.81 -15.39 -10.48
CA LEU A 170 -17.58 -15.39 -11.72
C LEU A 170 -18.43 -16.67 -11.83
N PRO A 171 -19.58 -16.60 -12.52
CA PRO A 171 -20.28 -17.79 -12.97
C PRO A 171 -19.32 -18.71 -13.77
N PRO A 172 -19.47 -20.04 -13.67
CA PRO A 172 -18.67 -20.96 -14.46
C PRO A 172 -18.89 -20.71 -15.95
N ASP A 173 -17.80 -20.76 -16.71
CA ASP A 173 -17.85 -20.69 -18.17
C ASP A 173 -18.41 -22.00 -18.77
N VAL A 174 -18.77 -21.98 -20.05
CA VAL A 174 -19.33 -23.13 -20.79
C VAL A 174 -18.43 -24.36 -20.71
N ASP A 175 -17.11 -24.16 -20.67
CA ASP A 175 -16.11 -25.23 -20.54
C ASP A 175 -15.88 -25.73 -19.11
N GLY A 176 -16.73 -25.31 -18.15
CA GLY A 176 -16.60 -25.61 -16.73
C GLY A 176 -15.43 -24.89 -16.04
N LEU A 177 -14.95 -23.79 -16.62
CA LEU A 177 -13.90 -22.97 -16.02
C LEU A 177 -14.49 -22.06 -14.95
N HIS A 178 -14.10 -22.27 -13.70
CA HIS A 178 -14.39 -21.36 -12.61
C HIS A 178 -13.29 -20.30 -12.52
N GLN A 179 -13.69 -19.07 -12.20
CA GLN A 179 -12.77 -17.95 -12.08
C GLN A 179 -13.09 -17.15 -10.82
N ILE A 180 -12.07 -16.88 -10.03
CA ILE A 180 -12.16 -16.03 -8.83
C ILE A 180 -11.11 -14.94 -8.87
N LYS A 181 -11.43 -13.78 -8.31
CA LYS A 181 -10.50 -12.68 -8.05
C LYS A 181 -10.53 -12.36 -6.57
N ILE A 182 -9.36 -12.35 -5.95
CA ILE A 182 -9.21 -12.10 -4.51
C ILE A 182 -8.41 -10.83 -4.34
N ARG A 183 -8.99 -9.87 -3.64
CA ARG A 183 -8.32 -8.68 -3.11
C ARG A 183 -8.08 -8.89 -1.62
N LEU A 184 -6.81 -8.94 -1.21
CA LEU A 184 -6.45 -8.92 0.21
C LEU A 184 -6.24 -7.49 0.69
N PHE A 185 -6.79 -7.17 1.87
CA PHE A 185 -6.57 -5.90 2.55
C PHE A 185 -5.38 -6.03 3.51
N GLY A 186 -4.21 -6.36 2.94
CA GLY A 186 -2.98 -6.71 3.67
C GLY A 186 -2.38 -8.06 3.26
N GLY A 187 -1.51 -8.61 4.09
CA GLY A 187 -0.92 -9.95 3.91
C GLY A 187 0.02 -10.09 2.70
N ASP A 188 0.40 -11.33 2.39
CA ASP A 188 1.31 -11.64 1.28
C ASP A 188 0.64 -12.47 0.16
N ALA A 189 1.44 -12.83 -0.86
CA ALA A 189 0.94 -13.65 -1.97
C ALA A 189 0.62 -15.09 -1.56
N ASN A 190 1.24 -15.62 -0.50
CA ASN A 190 0.96 -16.95 0.03
C ASN A 190 -0.37 -16.97 0.79
N ASP A 191 -0.69 -15.93 1.56
CA ASP A 191 -2.01 -15.75 2.17
C ASP A 191 -3.10 -15.76 1.09
N ASN A 192 -2.86 -15.06 -0.02
CA ASN A 192 -3.80 -15.02 -1.15
C ASN A 192 -4.01 -16.43 -1.74
N ARG A 193 -2.94 -17.19 -1.96
CA ARG A 193 -3.02 -18.58 -2.47
C ARG A 193 -3.73 -19.52 -1.50
N ARG A 194 -3.51 -19.38 -0.19
CA ARG A 194 -4.18 -20.19 0.84
C ARG A 194 -5.68 -19.94 0.82
N LEU A 195 -6.08 -18.67 0.78
CA LEU A 195 -7.49 -18.30 0.68
C LEU A 195 -8.10 -18.76 -0.64
N ALA A 196 -7.38 -18.62 -1.76
CA ALA A 196 -7.80 -19.13 -3.06
C ALA A 196 -8.08 -20.63 -3.03
N ARG A 197 -7.16 -21.43 -2.44
CA ARG A 197 -7.34 -22.87 -2.28
C ARG A 197 -8.58 -23.21 -1.45
N LYS A 198 -8.81 -22.51 -0.34
CA LYS A 198 -10.02 -22.66 0.50
C LYS A 198 -11.28 -22.38 -0.32
N ALA A 199 -11.32 -21.25 -1.02
CA ALA A 199 -12.46 -20.86 -1.87
C ALA A 199 -12.72 -21.88 -3.00
N MET A 200 -11.67 -22.37 -3.67
CA MET A 200 -11.79 -23.37 -4.74
C MET A 200 -12.36 -24.70 -4.24
N LEU A 201 -11.93 -25.16 -3.06
CA LEU A 201 -12.47 -26.38 -2.45
C LEU A 201 -13.96 -26.23 -2.12
N ASN A 202 -14.36 -25.06 -1.62
CA ASN A 202 -15.76 -24.76 -1.35
C ASN A 202 -16.58 -24.74 -2.65
N ILE A 203 -16.10 -24.07 -3.70
CA ILE A 203 -16.79 -23.97 -5.00
C ILE A 203 -16.92 -25.33 -5.68
N CYS A 204 -15.90 -26.18 -5.58
CA CYS A 204 -15.91 -27.50 -6.23
C CYS A 204 -16.65 -28.59 -5.45
N GLU A 205 -17.19 -28.27 -4.26
CA GLU A 205 -17.93 -29.20 -3.39
C GLU A 205 -17.24 -30.58 -3.23
N GLY A 206 -15.90 -30.61 -3.25
CA GLY A 206 -15.15 -31.84 -3.43
C GLY A 206 -13.64 -31.69 -3.21
N PRO A 207 -12.89 -32.80 -3.19
CA PRO A 207 -11.50 -32.78 -2.73
C PRO A 207 -10.50 -32.24 -3.76
N ALA A 208 -10.92 -32.00 -5.01
CA ALA A 208 -9.99 -31.76 -6.10
C ALA A 208 -10.45 -30.69 -7.08
N PHE A 209 -9.51 -29.82 -7.41
CA PHE A 209 -9.56 -28.89 -8.52
C PHE A 209 -8.21 -28.91 -9.24
N ARG A 210 -8.19 -28.53 -10.51
CA ARG A 210 -6.94 -28.25 -11.24
C ARG A 210 -6.88 -26.77 -11.53
N MET A 211 -5.80 -26.14 -11.08
CA MET A 211 -5.51 -24.75 -11.43
C MET A 211 -5.13 -24.67 -12.91
N THR A 212 -5.81 -23.78 -13.63
CA THR A 212 -5.52 -23.44 -15.03
C THR A 212 -4.58 -22.24 -15.09
N TYR A 213 -4.81 -21.24 -14.25
CA TYR A 213 -3.92 -20.09 -14.16
C TYR A 213 -3.98 -19.42 -12.78
N GLU A 214 -2.89 -18.74 -12.45
CA GLU A 214 -2.75 -17.79 -11.35
C GLU A 214 -2.03 -16.57 -11.90
N LYS A 215 -2.65 -15.38 -11.82
CA LYS A 215 -2.04 -14.14 -12.31
C LYS A 215 -2.39 -12.95 -11.43
N ALA A 216 -1.55 -11.91 -11.47
CA ALA A 216 -1.91 -10.62 -10.90
C ALA A 216 -3.17 -10.07 -11.60
N ALA A 217 -4.01 -9.37 -10.85
CA ALA A 217 -5.25 -8.79 -11.33
C ALA A 217 -5.39 -7.34 -10.86
N LEU A 218 -6.43 -6.66 -11.34
CA LEU A 218 -6.72 -5.27 -11.03
C LEU A 218 -8.07 -5.19 -10.30
N ASP A 219 -8.14 -4.33 -9.28
CA ASP A 219 -9.42 -3.82 -8.81
C ASP A 219 -9.76 -2.61 -9.66
N LEU A 220 -10.97 -2.61 -10.18
CA LEU A 220 -11.44 -1.57 -11.08
C LEU A 220 -12.62 -0.86 -10.43
N VAL A 221 -12.82 0.40 -10.76
CA VAL A 221 -14.00 1.13 -10.30
C VAL A 221 -15.28 0.38 -10.70
N PRO A 222 -16.35 0.46 -9.89
CA PRO A 222 -17.63 -0.16 -10.23
C PRO A 222 -18.17 0.31 -11.58
N VAL A 223 -19.03 -0.52 -12.18
CA VAL A 223 -19.70 -0.21 -13.45
C VAL A 223 -20.49 1.09 -13.35
N GLY A 224 -20.47 1.86 -14.44
CA GLY A 224 -21.13 3.18 -14.53
C GLY A 224 -20.16 4.37 -14.43
N ARG A 225 -18.85 4.09 -14.33
CA ARG A 225 -17.76 5.09 -14.42
C ARG A 225 -16.68 4.63 -15.41
N PRO A 226 -15.91 5.55 -16.01
CA PRO A 226 -14.74 5.20 -16.82
C PRO A 226 -13.83 4.20 -16.08
N PRO A 227 -13.32 3.15 -16.76
CA PRO A 227 -12.57 2.10 -16.10
C PRO A 227 -11.22 2.62 -15.60
N GLU A 228 -11.11 2.74 -14.29
CA GLU A 228 -9.90 3.16 -13.58
C GLU A 228 -9.47 2.06 -12.61
N ILE A 229 -8.16 1.92 -12.42
CA ILE A 229 -7.60 1.04 -11.39
C ILE A 229 -7.89 1.70 -10.03
N VAL A 230 -8.53 0.98 -9.13
CA VAL A 230 -8.78 1.41 -7.74
C VAL A 230 -7.65 0.94 -6.84
N SER A 231 -7.11 -0.24 -7.13
CA SER A 231 -5.95 -0.82 -6.47
C SER A 231 -5.40 -1.95 -7.35
N ASN A 232 -4.10 -2.19 -7.29
CA ASN A 232 -3.45 -3.38 -7.84
C ASN A 232 -2.79 -4.23 -6.73
N GLU A 233 -3.09 -3.92 -5.46
CA GLU A 233 -2.34 -4.41 -4.30
C GLU A 233 -2.88 -5.75 -3.83
N ASN A 234 -2.00 -6.76 -3.90
CA ASN A 234 -2.27 -8.15 -3.54
C ASN A 234 -3.58 -8.72 -4.11
N ILE A 235 -3.88 -8.33 -5.36
CA ILE A 235 -5.02 -8.82 -6.11
C ILE A 235 -4.55 -9.91 -7.06
N ARG A 236 -5.14 -11.08 -6.95
CA ARG A 236 -4.86 -12.20 -7.85
C ARG A 236 -6.14 -12.75 -8.43
N ALA A 237 -6.09 -13.10 -9.70
CA ALA A 237 -7.12 -13.86 -10.37
C ALA A 237 -6.64 -15.30 -10.56
N TYR A 238 -7.57 -16.22 -10.33
CA TYR A 238 -7.36 -17.64 -10.48
C TYR A 238 -8.40 -18.23 -11.42
N GLY A 239 -7.96 -19.12 -12.29
CA GLY A 239 -8.83 -19.97 -13.09
C GLY A 239 -8.60 -21.42 -12.73
N PHE A 240 -9.68 -22.18 -12.54
CA PHE A 240 -9.59 -23.58 -12.14
C PHE A 240 -10.79 -24.37 -12.67
N LYS A 241 -10.60 -25.69 -12.81
CA LYS A 241 -11.68 -26.63 -13.13
C LYS A 241 -11.89 -27.59 -11.97
N CYS A 242 -13.15 -27.84 -11.64
CA CYS A 242 -13.52 -28.81 -10.61
C CYS A 242 -13.43 -30.24 -11.18
N TYR A 243 -12.94 -31.18 -10.36
CA TYR A 243 -12.90 -32.59 -10.71
C TYR A 243 -13.74 -33.36 -9.70
N THR A 244 -14.80 -33.99 -10.19
CA THR A 244 -15.40 -35.08 -9.43
C THR A 244 -14.44 -36.26 -9.52
N ARG A 245 -14.04 -36.84 -8.36
CA ARG A 245 -13.42 -38.17 -8.37
C ARG A 245 -14.45 -39.09 -9.01
N GLY A 246 -14.21 -39.50 -10.26
CA GLY A 246 -14.95 -40.59 -10.86
C GLY A 246 -14.93 -41.75 -9.88
N LYS A 247 -16.12 -42.25 -9.51
CA LYS A 247 -16.23 -43.57 -8.88
C LYS A 247 -15.47 -44.53 -9.80
N LYS A 248 -14.35 -45.07 -9.31
CA LYS A 248 -13.76 -46.27 -9.91
C LYS A 248 -14.77 -47.41 -9.81
#